data_AF-A0A1J5I1P2-F1
#
_entry.id   AF-A0A1J5I1P2-F1
#
_cell.length_a   1.000
_cell.length_b   1.000
_cell.length_c   1.000
_cell.angle_alpha   90.00
_cell.angle_beta   90.00
_cell.angle_gamma   90.00
#
_symmetry.space_group_name_H-M   'P 1'
#
loop_
_entity.id
_entity.type
_entity.pdbx_description
1 polymer ?
#
loop_
_entity_poly.entity_id
_entity_poly.type
_entity_poly.pdbx_seq_one_letter_code
_entity_poly.pdbx_strand_id
1 'polypeptide(L)'
;MSILIIGVGNVGAGIADKINEMKMPGVNCSVVLDCVASDAYPTITKGVDICDYDPINPGGEIEIAKRLAQDNVEMIKQLIVAGTSEDWSKEEA
;
A
#
# COMPACT_ATOMS: atom_id res chain seq x y z
N MET A 1 15.90 -8.35 -9.71
CA MET A 1 14.50 -8.14 -10.10
C MET A 1 13.69 -8.26 -8.83
N SER A 2 12.95 -7.21 -8.44
CA SER A 2 12.09 -7.22 -7.26
C SER A 2 10.63 -7.45 -7.64
N ILE A 3 9.91 -8.18 -6.80
CA ILE A 3 8.46 -8.37 -6.90
C ILE A 3 7.82 -7.35 -5.97
N LEU A 4 6.93 -6.50 -6.51
CA LEU A 4 6.14 -5.58 -5.70
C LEU A 4 4.78 -6.19 -5.38
N ILE A 5 4.44 -6.22 -4.10
CA ILE A 5 3.11 -6.57 -3.61
C ILE A 5 2.43 -5.28 -3.16
N ILE A 6 1.21 -5.05 -3.65
CA ILE A 6 0.39 -3.91 -3.26
C ILE A 6 -0.87 -4.42 -2.58
N GLY A 7 -0.96 -4.21 -1.27
CA GLY A 7 -2.19 -4.43 -0.52
C GLY A 7 -3.17 -3.28 -0.74
N VAL A 8 -4.36 -3.56 -1.27
CA VAL A 8 -5.42 -2.56 -1.45
C VAL A 8 -6.53 -2.80 -0.43
N GLY A 9 -6.93 -1.75 0.28
CA GLY A 9 -7.93 -1.87 1.34
C GLY A 9 -7.38 -2.53 2.61
N ASN A 10 -8.19 -2.53 3.67
CA ASN A 10 -7.79 -3.07 4.97
C ASN A 10 -7.33 -4.54 4.88
N VAL A 11 -8.09 -5.39 4.18
CA VAL A 11 -7.77 -6.82 4.02
C VAL A 11 -6.50 -7.02 3.18
N GLY A 12 -6.39 -6.31 2.06
CA GLY A 12 -5.21 -6.41 1.20
C GLY A 12 -3.95 -5.93 1.91
N ALA A 13 -4.05 -4.85 2.69
CA ALA A 13 -2.95 -4.33 3.51
C ALA A 13 -2.51 -5.33 4.58
N GLY A 14 -3.45 -5.99 5.28
CA GLY A 14 -3.12 -7.03 6.25
C GLY A 14 -2.41 -8.25 5.62
N ILE A 15 -2.79 -8.63 4.40
CA ILE A 15 -2.10 -9.71 3.68
C ILE A 15 -0.70 -9.27 3.26
N ALA A 16 -0.54 -8.04 2.74
CA ALA A 16 0.76 -7.50 2.34
C ALA A 16 1.71 -7.40 3.55
N ASP A 17 1.22 -6.98 4.71
CA ASP A 17 1.97 -6.91 5.97
C ASP A 17 2.46 -8.30 6.38
N LYS A 18 1.58 -9.31 6.35
CA LYS A 18 1.97 -10.71 6.61
C LYS A 18 2.97 -11.28 5.62
N ILE A 19 2.93 -10.87 4.35
CA ILE A 19 3.95 -11.31 3.39
C ILE A 19 5.28 -10.60 3.67
N ASN A 20 5.27 -9.32 4.07
CA ASN A 20 6.48 -8.60 4.41
C ASN A 20 7.16 -9.16 5.67
N GLU A 21 6.39 -9.60 6.67
CA GLU A 21 6.88 -10.32 7.86
C GLU A 21 7.71 -11.56 7.50
N MET A 22 7.42 -12.22 6.37
CA MET A 22 8.17 -13.41 5.93
C MET A 22 9.57 -13.07 5.40
N LYS A 23 9.90 -11.79 5.23
CA LYS A 23 11.23 -11.28 4.79
C LYS A 23 11.76 -12.01 3.55
N MET A 24 10.88 -12.21 2.57
CA MET A 24 11.21 -12.92 1.34
C MET A 24 12.21 -12.10 0.50
N PRO A 25 13.40 -12.64 0.16
CA PRO A 25 14.39 -11.91 -0.63
C PRO A 25 13.82 -11.47 -1.99
N GLY A 26 14.04 -10.20 -2.33
CA GLY A 26 13.57 -9.63 -3.59
C GLY A 26 12.06 -9.37 -3.64
N VAL A 27 11.36 -9.37 -2.52
CA VAL A 27 9.96 -8.94 -2.41
C VAL A 27 9.90 -7.61 -1.69
N ASN A 28 9.29 -6.62 -2.33
CA ASN A 28 8.91 -5.35 -1.73
C ASN A 28 7.41 -5.38 -1.45
N CYS A 29 6.99 -5.02 -0.24
CA CYS A 29 5.58 -4.88 0.08
C CYS A 29 5.24 -3.40 0.28
N SER A 30 4.11 -2.99 -0.27
CA SER A 30 3.53 -1.67 -0.09
C SER A 30 2.03 -1.78 0.07
N VAL A 31 1.43 -0.70 0.56
CA VAL A 31 -0.02 -0.60 0.73
C VAL A 31 -0.56 0.63 0.03
N VAL A 32 -1.71 0.47 -0.59
CA VAL A 32 -2.58 1.57 -1.00
C VAL A 32 -3.76 1.51 -0.05
N LEU A 33 -3.73 2.39 0.93
CA LEU A 33 -4.55 2.34 2.13
C LEU A 33 -5.89 3.03 1.92
N ASP A 34 -6.91 2.33 2.39
CA ASP A 34 -8.31 2.70 2.46
C ASP A 34 -8.58 3.38 3.81
N CYS A 35 -8.19 4.64 3.92
CA CYS A 35 -8.43 5.54 5.07
C CYS A 35 -7.98 5.02 6.45
N VAL A 36 -7.17 3.95 6.49
CA VAL A 36 -6.55 3.39 7.68
C VAL A 36 -5.11 3.84 7.68
N ALA A 37 -4.67 4.47 8.77
CA ALA A 37 -3.30 4.95 8.90
C ALA A 37 -2.29 3.78 8.80
N SER A 38 -1.12 4.08 8.25
CA SER A 38 -0.06 3.08 8.00
C SER A 38 0.46 2.43 9.28
N ASP A 39 0.27 3.08 10.42
CA ASP A 39 0.60 2.59 11.77
C ASP A 39 -0.16 1.31 12.16
N ALA A 40 -1.28 0.99 11.50
CA ALA A 40 -1.96 -0.29 11.66
C ALA A 40 -1.20 -1.49 11.05
N TYR A 41 -0.21 -1.25 10.19
CA TYR A 41 0.56 -2.27 9.47
C TYR A 41 2.07 -2.04 9.68
N PRO A 42 2.58 -2.44 10.86
CA PRO A 42 3.89 -2.00 11.35
C PRO A 42 5.06 -2.56 10.57
N THR A 43 4.85 -3.52 9.66
CA THR A 43 5.93 -4.06 8.85
C THR A 43 5.93 -3.51 7.44
N ILE A 44 4.90 -2.77 7.02
CA ILE A 44 4.87 -2.20 5.68
C ILE A 44 5.82 -1.00 5.58
N THR A 45 6.77 -1.08 4.65
CA THR A 45 7.79 -0.05 4.46
C THR A 45 7.25 1.23 3.81
N LYS A 46 6.32 1.11 2.85
CA LYS A 46 5.77 2.26 2.12
C LYS A 46 4.27 2.12 1.96
N GLY A 47 3.56 3.19 2.30
CA GLY A 47 2.10 3.29 2.17
C GLY A 47 1.69 4.55 1.44
N VAL A 48 0.59 4.45 0.70
CA VAL A 48 -0.11 5.57 0.10
C VAL A 48 -1.49 5.65 0.72
N ASP A 49 -1.78 6.73 1.46
CA ASP A 49 -3.13 7.04 1.89
C ASP A 49 -3.85 7.82 0.78
N ILE A 50 -4.92 7.24 0.23
CA ILE A 50 -5.69 7.86 -0.86
C ILE A 50 -6.94 8.61 -0.35
N CYS A 51 -7.20 8.61 0.96
CA CYS A 51 -8.37 9.26 1.55
C CYS A 51 -8.12 10.68 2.06
N ASP A 52 -6.87 11.16 2.00
CA ASP A 52 -6.49 12.54 2.29
C ASP A 52 -7.08 13.09 3.62
N TYR A 53 -7.09 12.25 4.67
CA TYR A 53 -7.66 12.52 5.99
C TYR A 53 -9.19 12.77 6.05
N ASP A 54 -9.95 12.42 5.01
CA ASP A 54 -11.41 12.38 5.08
C ASP A 54 -11.85 11.14 5.90
N PRO A 55 -12.56 11.30 7.05
CA PRO A 55 -13.01 10.18 7.87
C PRO A 55 -14.04 9.29 7.17
N ILE A 56 -14.46 9.63 5.94
CA ILE A 56 -15.31 8.77 5.12
C ILE A 56 -14.47 7.62 4.60
N ASN A 57 -14.30 6.62 5.45
CA ASN A 57 -14.02 5.27 5.00
C ASN A 57 -15.14 4.90 4.00
N PRO A 58 -14.85 4.61 2.72
CA PRO A 58 -15.88 4.43 1.70
C PRO A 58 -16.85 3.30 2.07
N GLY A 59 -16.53 2.42 3.04
CA GLY A 59 -17.51 1.55 3.67
C GLY A 59 -18.14 0.55 2.70
N GLY A 60 -17.42 0.23 1.61
CA GLY A 60 -17.93 -0.60 0.51
C GLY A 60 -18.50 0.18 -0.68
N GLU A 61 -18.48 1.52 -0.67
CA GLU A 61 -18.88 2.37 -1.80
C GLU A 61 -17.84 2.33 -2.92
N ILE A 62 -18.01 1.39 -3.84
CA ILE A 62 -17.06 1.11 -4.94
C ILE A 62 -16.75 2.35 -5.79
N GLU A 63 -17.75 3.18 -6.09
CA GLU A 63 -17.55 4.37 -6.93
C GLU A 63 -16.72 5.46 -6.23
N ILE A 64 -16.84 5.59 -4.90
CA ILE A 64 -16.00 6.50 -4.11
C ILE A 64 -14.56 5.98 -4.12
N ALA A 65 -14.36 4.70 -3.81
CA ALA A 65 -13.03 4.07 -3.81
C ALA A 65 -12.33 4.19 -5.18
N LYS A 66 -13.08 3.99 -6.26
CA LYS A 66 -12.58 4.14 -7.64
C LYS A 66 -12.13 5.58 -7.91
N ARG A 67 -12.93 6.58 -7.52
CA ARG A 67 -12.58 7.98 -7.70
C ARG A 67 -11.31 8.34 -6.93
N LEU A 68 -11.20 7.94 -5.66
CA LEU A 68 -10.01 8.19 -4.83
C LEU A 68 -8.74 7.55 -5.44
N ALA A 69 -8.85 6.34 -5.97
CA ALA A 69 -7.73 5.70 -6.67
C ALA A 69 -7.36 6.43 -7.99
N GLN A 70 -8.34 6.98 -8.71
CA GLN A 70 -8.12 7.76 -9.93
C GLN A 70 -7.46 9.10 -9.64
N ASP A 71 -7.89 9.79 -8.59
CA ASP A 71 -7.32 11.08 -8.17
C ASP A 71 -5.85 10.93 -7.73
N ASN A 72 -5.47 9.75 -7.24
CA ASN A 72 -4.13 9.42 -6.77
C ASN A 72 -3.30 8.58 -7.75
N VAL A 73 -3.71 8.47 -9.02
CA VAL A 73 -3.11 7.54 -9.99
C VAL A 73 -1.60 7.78 -10.21
N GLU A 74 -1.16 9.03 -10.22
CA GLU A 74 0.27 9.35 -10.43
C GLU A 74 1.14 8.95 -9.24
N MET A 75 0.63 9.12 -8.01
CA MET A 75 1.31 8.66 -6.81
C MET A 75 1.41 7.12 -6.78
N ILE A 76 0.33 6.42 -7.16
CA ILE A 76 0.33 4.95 -7.28
C ILE A 76 1.35 4.49 -8.32
N LYS A 77 1.45 5.17 -9.48
CA LYS A 77 2.47 4.85 -10.50
C LYS A 77 3.89 5.02 -9.98
N GLN A 78 4.16 6.10 -9.25
CA GLN A 78 5.48 6.33 -8.66
C GLN A 78 5.84 5.23 -7.64
N LEU A 79 4.89 4.81 -6.82
CA LEU A 79 5.04 3.68 -5.91
C LEU A 79 5.41 2.39 -6.65
N ILE A 80 4.75 2.11 -7.78
CA ILE A 80 5.04 0.93 -8.61
C ILE A 80 6.47 0.97 -9.17
N VAL A 81 6.87 2.10 -9.75
CA VAL A 81 8.21 2.27 -10.33
C VAL A 81 9.28 2.08 -9.26
N ALA A 82 9.15 2.77 -8.13
CA ALA A 82 10.11 2.66 -7.03
C ALA A 82 10.13 1.22 -6.48
N GLY A 83 8.97 0.62 -6.24
CA GLY A 83 8.86 -0.73 -5.67
C GLY A 83 9.30 -1.87 -6.59
N THR A 84 9.47 -1.62 -7.89
CA THR A 84 10.01 -2.59 -8.85
C THR A 84 11.46 -2.29 -9.27
N SER A 85 12.00 -1.14 -8.86
CA SER A 85 13.35 -0.69 -9.22
C SER A 85 14.33 -0.70 -8.03
N GLU A 86 13.82 -0.59 -6.81
CA GLU A 86 14.59 -0.54 -5.56
C GLU A 86 14.41 -1.83 -4.75
N ASP A 87 15.23 -2.03 -3.71
CA ASP A 87 15.10 -3.12 -2.74
C ASP A 87 14.86 -2.53 -1.35
N TRP A 88 13.61 -2.59 -0.89
CA TRP A 88 13.15 -2.04 0.38
C TRP A 88 13.21 -3.07 1.52
N SER A 89 13.58 -4.32 1.23
CA SER A 89 13.62 -5.40 2.23
C SER A 89 14.59 -5.16 3.40
N LYS A 90 15.41 -4.10 3.28
CA LYS A 90 16.41 -3.68 4.27
C LYS A 90 16.07 -2.36 4.96
N GLU A 91 15.03 -1.67 4.50
CA GLU A 91 14.53 -0.45 5.14
C GLU A 91 13.70 -0.86 6.37
N GLU A 92 13.91 -0.21 7.50
CA GLU A 92 13.01 -0.36 8.65
C GLU A 92 11.66 0.29 8.30
N ALA A 93 10.57 -0.41 8.65
CA ALA A 93 9.19 0.02 8.39
C ALA A 93 8.76 1.17 9.30
#